data_AF-A0A0R0DDG2-F1
#
_entry.id   AF-A0A0R0DDG2-F1
#
_cell.length_a   1.000
_cell.length_b   1.000
_cell.length_c   1.000
_cell.angle_alpha   90.00
_cell.angle_beta   90.00
_cell.angle_gamma   90.00
#
_symmetry.space_group_name_H-M   'P 1'
#
loop_
_entity.id
_entity.type
_entity.pdbx_description
1 polymer ?
#
loop_
_entity_poly.entity_id
_entity_poly.type
_entity_poly.pdbx_seq_one_letter_code
_entity_poly.pdbx_strand_id
1 'polypeptide(L)'
;MSCRAEVFVDVDRTPVAVPVQALLSEQADVARHQGAAGKTTRQRQYLLVESGGTVTRRHVESGVSDDRHVEIVSGLARGDRVITGPAKTMRHLRDNQRVRAVPAMLDLP
;
A
#
# COMPACT_ATOMS: atom_id res chain seq x y z
N MET A 1 -32.23 22.08 5.53
CA MET A 1 -31.98 21.45 4.22
C MET A 1 -30.49 21.13 4.12
N SER A 2 -30.12 19.94 3.65
CA SER A 2 -28.72 19.59 3.34
C SER A 2 -28.56 19.28 1.86
N CYS A 3 -27.40 19.60 1.29
CA CYS A 3 -26.99 19.20 -0.06
C CYS A 3 -25.69 18.38 0.00
N ARG A 4 -25.51 17.45 -0.93
CA ARG A 4 -24.26 16.70 -1.16
C ARG A 4 -23.69 17.12 -2.51
N ALA A 5 -22.41 17.45 -2.55
CA ALA A 5 -21.67 17.73 -3.77
C ALA A 5 -20.48 16.77 -3.85
N GLU A 6 -20.21 16.27 -5.04
CA GLU A 6 -19.06 15.41 -5.34
C GLU A 6 -18.14 16.16 -6.31
N VAL A 7 -16.84 16.21 -5.99
CA VAL A 7 -15.86 16.98 -6.74
C VAL A 7 -14.84 16.03 -7.33
N PHE A 8 -14.76 16.00 -8.65
CA PHE A 8 -13.81 15.17 -9.39
C PHE A 8 -12.63 16.05 -9.82
N VAL A 9 -11.41 15.58 -9.54
CA VAL A 9 -10.15 16.23 -9.94
C VAL A 9 -9.32 15.19 -10.67
N ASP A 10 -8.80 15.54 -11.86
CA ASP A 10 -7.85 14.75 -12.65
C ASP A 10 -8.44 13.44 -13.24
N VAL A 11 -9.13 13.55 -14.38
CA VAL A 11 -10.02 12.49 -14.94
C VAL A 11 -9.30 11.54 -15.93
N ASP A 12 -8.11 11.89 -16.42
CA ASP A 12 -7.43 11.18 -17.52
C ASP A 12 -6.20 10.37 -17.09
N ARG A 13 -6.12 10.00 -15.81
CA ARG A 13 -5.03 9.17 -15.29
C ARG A 13 -5.45 7.70 -15.19
N THR A 14 -4.55 6.80 -15.60
CA THR A 14 -4.68 5.35 -15.37
C THR A 14 -3.62 4.86 -14.38
N PRO A 15 -3.75 5.20 -13.08
CA PRO A 15 -2.77 4.83 -12.07
C PRO A 15 -2.78 3.33 -11.78
N VAL A 16 -1.69 2.85 -11.20
CA VAL A 16 -1.68 1.54 -10.54
C VAL A 16 -2.34 1.72 -9.18
N ALA A 17 -3.51 1.14 -8.98
CA ALA A 17 -4.25 1.23 -7.74
C ALA A 17 -4.22 -0.11 -6.99
N VAL A 18 -4.10 -0.03 -5.67
CA VAL A 18 -4.18 -1.18 -4.77
C VAL A 18 -5.28 -0.96 -3.73
N PRO A 19 -5.91 -2.03 -3.20
CA PRO A 19 -6.85 -1.87 -2.10
C PRO A 19 -6.18 -1.23 -0.88
N VAL A 20 -6.89 -0.34 -0.17
CA VAL A 20 -6.37 0.34 1.03
C VAL A 20 -5.85 -0.66 2.07
N GLN A 21 -6.45 -1.84 2.14
CA GLN A 21 -6.07 -2.93 3.06
C GLN A 21 -4.67 -3.51 2.81
N ALA A 22 -4.12 -3.34 1.61
CA ALA A 22 -2.79 -3.84 1.26
C ALA A 22 -1.65 -2.93 1.73
N LEU A 23 -1.96 -1.63 1.93
CA LEU A 23 -0.97 -0.62 2.26
C LEU A 23 -0.63 -0.66 3.75
N LEU A 24 0.62 -0.96 4.07
CA LEU A 24 1.12 -1.00 5.42
C LEU A 24 2.06 0.18 5.67
N SER A 25 1.95 0.78 6.85
CA SER A 25 2.83 1.86 7.29
C SER A 25 3.68 1.40 8.46
N GLU A 26 4.96 1.70 8.41
CA GLU A 26 5.89 1.56 9.52
C GLU A 26 6.54 2.90 9.88
N GLN A 27 6.85 3.06 11.15
CA GLN A 27 7.65 4.19 11.61
C GLN A 27 9.11 3.84 11.37
N ALA A 28 9.74 4.52 10.42
CA ALA A 28 11.17 4.46 10.27
C ALA A 28 11.80 5.53 11.17
N ASP A 29 12.58 5.08 12.16
CA ASP A 29 13.46 5.96 12.93
C ASP A 29 14.64 6.37 12.03
N VAL A 30 14.53 7.53 11.41
CA VAL A 30 15.63 8.08 10.61
C VAL A 30 16.63 8.71 11.59
N ALA A 31 17.72 7.99 11.88
CA ALA A 31 18.86 8.56 12.59
C ALA A 31 19.49 9.64 11.69
N ARG A 32 19.15 10.90 11.93
CA ARG A 32 19.83 12.03 11.28
C ARG A 32 21.27 12.09 11.78
N HIS A 33 22.21 12.09 10.85
CA HIS A 33 23.61 12.41 11.15
C HIS A 33 23.69 13.85 11.71
N GLN A 34 24.26 13.92 12.92
CA GLN A 34 24.89 15.05 13.62
C GLN A 34 24.63 16.46 13.04
N GLY A 35 23.77 17.26 13.70
CA GLY A 35 23.81 18.73 13.55
C GLY A 35 22.53 19.53 13.74
N ALA A 36 21.32 18.94 13.68
CA ALA A 36 20.08 19.71 13.83
C ALA A 36 19.06 18.99 14.71
N ALA A 37 18.71 19.63 15.83
CA ALA A 37 17.76 19.15 16.81
C ALA A 37 16.35 19.00 16.19
N GLY A 38 15.94 17.76 15.95
CA GLY A 38 14.59 17.41 15.54
C GLY A 38 14.50 15.96 15.08
N LYS A 39 13.89 15.09 15.89
CA LYS A 39 13.62 13.69 15.53
C LYS A 39 12.41 13.67 14.59
N THR A 40 12.62 13.78 13.28
CA THR A 40 11.51 13.64 12.31
C THR A 40 11.28 12.16 12.04
N THR A 41 10.29 11.58 12.73
CA THR A 41 9.75 10.26 12.40
C THR A 41 9.10 10.33 11.01
N ARG A 42 9.69 9.67 10.01
CA ARG A 42 9.09 9.56 8.68
C ARG A 42 8.34 8.23 8.61
N GLN A 43 7.04 8.28 8.39
CA GLN A 43 6.27 7.08 8.09
C GLN A 43 6.68 6.59 6.70
N ARG A 44 7.13 5.33 6.62
CA ARG A 44 7.39 4.65 5.35
C ARG A 44 6.26 3.69 5.09
N GLN A 45 5.77 3.71 3.85
CA GLN A 45 4.77 2.78 3.39
C GLN A 45 5.44 1.62 2.65
N TYR A 46 4.82 0.45 2.73
CA TYR A 46 5.23 -0.72 2.00
C TYR A 46 4.04 -1.61 1.66
N LEU A 47 4.22 -2.39 0.60
CA LEU A 47 3.31 -3.46 0.18
C LEU A 47 4.00 -4.81 0.37
N LEU A 48 3.18 -5.84 0.48
CA LEU A 48 3.61 -7.23 0.43
C LEU A 48 3.29 -7.78 -0.97
N VAL A 49 4.32 -8.16 -1.71
CA VAL A 49 4.20 -8.71 -3.07
C VAL A 49 4.51 -10.20 -3.02
N GLU A 50 3.73 -11.01 -3.73
CA GLU A 50 4.00 -12.43 -3.92
C GLU A 50 4.97 -12.61 -5.08
N SER A 51 6.08 -13.31 -4.82
CA SER A 51 7.07 -13.66 -5.84
C SER A 51 7.48 -15.12 -5.65
N GLY A 52 7.01 -16.01 -6.53
CA GLY A 52 7.41 -17.43 -6.52
C GLY A 52 6.99 -18.20 -5.26
N GLY A 53 5.85 -17.84 -4.65
CA GLY A 53 5.33 -18.46 -3.43
C GLY A 53 5.92 -17.91 -2.13
N THR A 54 6.70 -16.83 -2.19
CA THR A 54 7.19 -16.13 -0.99
C THR A 54 6.72 -14.68 -0.97
N VAL A 55 6.65 -14.13 0.23
CA VAL A 55 6.35 -12.72 0.48
C VAL A 55 7.62 -11.90 0.29
N THR A 56 7.54 -10.83 -0.47
CA THR A 56 8.58 -9.80 -0.56
C THR A 56 8.01 -8.46 -0.12
N ARG A 57 8.67 -7.80 0.85
CA ARG A 57 8.35 -6.42 1.22
C ARG A 57 8.87 -5.45 0.18
N ARG A 58 8.00 -4.55 -0.29
CA ARG A 58 8.35 -3.51 -1.26
C ARG A 58 7.92 -2.14 -0.75
N HIS A 59 8.89 -1.25 -0.58
CA HIS A 59 8.60 0.15 -0.25
C HIS A 59 7.98 0.85 -1.46
N VAL A 60 6.94 1.63 -1.20
CA VAL A 60 6.17 2.34 -2.23
C VAL A 60 5.89 3.76 -1.79
N GLU A 61 5.56 4.61 -2.75
CA GLU A 61 4.99 5.93 -2.50
C GLU A 61 3.52 5.94 -2.92
N SER A 62 2.62 6.24 -1.97
CA SER A 62 1.20 6.39 -2.26
C SER A 62 0.87 7.78 -2.81
N GLY A 63 -0.07 7.83 -3.75
CA GLY A 63 -0.68 9.04 -4.30
C GLY A 63 -2.07 9.28 -3.73
N VAL A 64 -3.02 9.59 -4.61
CA VAL A 64 -4.42 9.86 -4.24
C VAL A 64 -5.08 8.58 -3.71
N SER A 65 -5.83 8.69 -2.62
CA SER A 65 -6.62 7.60 -2.06
C SER A 65 -8.10 7.92 -2.11
N ASP A 66 -8.90 6.91 -2.44
CA ASP A 66 -10.35 6.87 -2.31
C ASP A 66 -10.74 5.94 -1.14
N ASP A 67 -12.04 5.77 -0.89
CA ASP A 67 -12.57 4.95 0.20
C ASP A 67 -12.12 3.49 0.15
N ARG A 68 -11.82 2.97 -1.06
CA ARG A 68 -11.48 1.55 -1.28
C ARG A 68 -10.08 1.32 -1.82
N HIS A 69 -9.50 2.29 -2.53
CA HIS A 69 -8.26 2.13 -3.27
C HIS A 69 -7.27 3.26 -3.01
N VAL A 70 -5.99 2.96 -3.13
CA VAL A 70 -4.89 3.92 -3.05
C VAL A 70 -4.06 3.82 -4.32
N GLU A 71 -3.79 4.95 -4.94
CA GLU A 71 -2.84 5.07 -6.05
C GLU A 71 -1.42 4.82 -5.56
N ILE A 72 -0.65 4.06 -6.33
CA ILE A 72 0.79 3.89 -6.13
C ILE A 72 1.52 4.68 -7.22
N VAL A 73 2.26 5.70 -6.79
CA VAL A 73 3.05 6.58 -7.66
C VAL A 73 4.37 5.91 -8.04
N SER A 74 4.98 5.18 -7.10
CA SER A 74 6.26 4.52 -7.32
C SER A 74 6.40 3.22 -6.51
N GLY A 75 7.19 2.28 -7.04
CA GLY A 75 7.54 1.03 -6.36
C GLY A 75 6.65 -0.18 -6.66
N LEU A 76 5.69 -0.08 -7.58
CA LEU A 76 4.87 -1.21 -8.04
C LEU A 76 4.71 -1.19 -9.56
N ALA A 77 4.78 -2.35 -10.20
CA ALA A 77 4.58 -2.50 -11.64
C ALA A 77 3.24 -3.15 -11.98
N ARG A 78 2.74 -2.90 -13.20
CA ARG A 78 1.56 -3.61 -13.72
C ARG A 78 1.88 -5.10 -13.83
N GLY A 79 1.02 -5.94 -13.26
CA GLY A 79 1.18 -7.40 -13.23
C GLY A 79 1.78 -7.95 -11.92
N ASP A 80 2.28 -7.08 -11.03
CA ASP A 80 2.70 -7.50 -9.70
C ASP A 80 1.52 -8.02 -8.89
N ARG A 81 1.73 -9.14 -8.19
CA ARG A 81 0.72 -9.76 -7.33
C ARG A 81 0.83 -9.21 -5.93
N VAL A 82 -0.07 -8.31 -5.57
CA VAL A 82 -0.15 -7.74 -4.22
C VAL A 82 -0.92 -8.70 -3.32
N ILE A 83 -0.36 -8.97 -2.15
CA ILE A 83 -1.00 -9.78 -1.12
C ILE A 83 -2.01 -8.89 -0.39
N THR A 84 -3.26 -9.35 -0.37
CA THR A 84 -4.38 -8.66 0.29
C THR A 84 -5.00 -9.58 1.34
N GLY A 85 -5.50 -9.02 2.44
CA GLY A 85 -6.21 -9.78 3.45
C GLY A 85 -6.51 -8.96 4.71
N PRO A 86 -7.04 -9.62 5.75
CA PRO A 86 -7.34 -8.96 7.02
C PRO A 86 -6.10 -8.26 7.60
N ALA A 87 -6.27 -7.04 8.09
CA ALA A 87 -5.17 -6.21 8.59
C ALA A 87 -4.32 -6.90 9.67
N LYS A 88 -4.95 -7.76 10.50
CA LYS A 88 -4.25 -8.57 11.51
C LYS A 88 -3.24 -9.52 10.85
N THR A 89 -3.68 -10.28 9.84
CA THR A 89 -2.83 -11.25 9.12
C THR A 89 -1.68 -10.55 8.41
N MET A 90 -1.96 -9.41 7.77
CA MET A 90 -0.96 -8.59 7.08
C MET A 90 0.17 -8.12 8.00
N ARG A 91 -0.14 -7.75 9.25
CA ARG A 91 0.86 -7.35 10.26
C ARG A 91 1.74 -8.51 10.76
N HIS A 92 1.25 -9.74 10.68
CA HIS A 92 2.00 -10.93 11.12
C HIS A 92 2.87 -11.54 10.02
N LEU A 93 2.65 -11.16 8.75
CA LEU A 93 3.43 -11.63 7.61
C LEU A 93 4.86 -11.08 7.66
N ARG A 94 5.81 -12.01 7.61
CA ARG A 94 7.25 -11.72 7.56
C ARG A 94 7.76 -11.75 6.13
N ASP A 95 8.84 -11.03 5.91
CA ASP A 95 9.56 -11.11 4.64
C ASP A 95 10.09 -12.54 4.43
N ASN A 96 10.08 -13.01 3.18
CA ASN A 96 10.42 -14.38 2.77
C ASN A 96 9.54 -15.50 3.35
N GLN A 97 8.42 -15.17 3.98
CA GLN A 97 7.47 -16.17 4.43
C GLN A 97 6.82 -16.86 3.23
N ARG A 98 6.66 -18.19 3.30
CA ARG A 98 5.93 -18.95 2.27
C ARG A 98 4.44 -18.64 2.35
N VAL A 99 3.85 -18.32 1.21
CA VAL A 99 2.43 -18.03 1.05
C VAL A 99 1.89 -18.77 -0.16
N ARG A 100 0.62 -19.17 -0.07
CA ARG A 100 -0.12 -19.70 -1.21
C ARG A 100 -1.05 -18.61 -1.69
N ALA A 101 -0.81 -18.09 -2.89
CA ALA A 101 -1.74 -17.17 -3.53
C ALA A 101 -3.05 -17.90 -3.79
N VAL A 102 -4.13 -17.41 -3.17
CA VAL A 102 -5.49 -17.73 -3.58
C VAL A 102 -5.95 -16.55 -4.43
N PRO A 103 -6.47 -16.76 -5.64
CA PRO A 103 -6.99 -15.66 -6.44
C PRO A 103 -8.01 -14.90 -5.59
N ALA A 104 -7.85 -13.57 -5.55
CA ALA A 104 -8.86 -12.71 -4.93
C ALA A 104 -10.19 -13.06 -5.61
N MET A 105 -11.13 -13.57 -4.81
CA MET A 105 -12.48 -13.83 -5.29
C MET A 105 -13.03 -12.46 -5.63
N LEU A 106 -13.01 -12.11 -6.92
CA LEU A 106 -13.71 -10.92 -7.40
C LEU A 106 -15.14 -11.06 -6.89
N ASP A 107 -15.60 -10.10 -6.10
CA ASP A 107 -17.00 -9.95 -5.75
C ASP A 107 -17.79 -9.98 -7.05
N LEU A 108 -18.41 -11.14 -7.33
CA LEU A 108 -19.45 -11.31 -8.34
C LEU A 108 -20.77 -10.79 -7.73
N PRO A 109 -21.70 -10.36 -8.59
CA PRO A 109 -22.44 -9.08 -8.54
C PRO A 109 -23.34 -8.85 -7.33
#